data_AF-A0A199UY96-F1
#
_entry.id   AF-A0A199UY96-F1
#
_cell.length_a   1.000
_cell.length_b   1.000
_cell.length_c   1.000
_cell.angle_alpha   90.00
_cell.angle_beta   90.00
_cell.angle_gamma   90.00
#
_symmetry.space_group_name_H-M   'P 1'
#
loop_
_entity.id
_entity.type
_entity.pdbx_description
1 polymer ?
#
loop_
_entity_poly.entity_id
_entity_poly.type
_entity_poly.pdbx_seq_one_letter_code
_entity_poly.pdbx_strand_id
1 'polypeptide(L)'
;VHKCVAGGGKVLIPTFALGRAQELCILLDDYWERMNLNVPIYFSAGLTIQANMYYKMLIGWTSQKIKDNYTKHNPFDFKHVCSFERSLINAPGPCVLFATPGMISGGFSLEVFKHWAPSEKNLITLPG
;
A
#
# COMPACT_ATOMS: atom_id res chain seq x y z
N VAL A 1 -9.81 1.33 -6.60
CA VAL A 1 -8.42 0.90 -6.91
C VAL A 1 -8.36 0.09 -8.21
N HIS A 2 -8.89 -1.14 -8.27
CA HIS A 2 -8.82 -2.00 -9.48
C HIS A 2 -9.17 -1.28 -10.80
N LYS A 3 -10.32 -0.60 -10.87
CA LYS A 3 -10.71 0.16 -12.08
C LYS A 3 -9.66 1.16 -12.57
N CYS A 4 -8.97 1.85 -11.66
CA CYS A 4 -7.93 2.83 -12.00
C CYS A 4 -6.69 2.13 -12.58
N VAL A 5 -6.18 1.09 -11.91
CA VAL A 5 -5.00 0.36 -12.39
C VAL A 5 -5.27 -0.40 -13.69
N ALA A 6 -6.48 -0.94 -13.88
CA ALA A 6 -6.91 -1.55 -15.15
C ALA A 6 -6.97 -0.54 -16.30
N GLY A 7 -7.26 0.73 -16.01
CA GLY A 7 -7.17 1.84 -16.96
C GLY A 7 -5.75 2.38 -17.19
N GLY A 8 -4.73 1.74 -16.61
CA GLY A 8 -3.33 2.17 -16.69
C GLY A 8 -2.96 3.34 -15.78
N GLY A 9 -3.85 3.73 -14.86
CA GLY A 9 -3.63 4.80 -13.90
C GLY A 9 -2.81 4.36 -12.68
N LYS A 10 -2.23 5.35 -11.99
CA LYS A 10 -1.53 5.16 -10.71
C LYS A 10 -2.46 5.50 -9.55
N VAL A 11 -2.37 4.73 -8.46
CA VAL A 11 -3.14 4.94 -7.25
C VAL A 11 -2.22 5.39 -6.12
N LEU A 12 -2.45 6.58 -5.57
CA LEU A 12 -1.83 7.04 -4.34
C LEU A 12 -2.80 6.82 -3.16
N ILE A 13 -2.33 6.14 -2.12
CA ILE A 13 -3.03 5.96 -0.86
C ILE A 13 -2.17 6.61 0.23
N PRO A 14 -2.37 7.90 0.55
CA PRO A 14 -1.64 8.54 1.62
C PRO A 14 -2.13 7.97 2.96
N THR A 15 -1.22 7.42 3.75
CA THR A 15 -1.52 6.83 5.06
C THR A 15 -0.43 7.15 6.06
N PHE A 16 -0.72 7.00 7.35
CA PHE A 16 0.34 6.87 8.35
C PHE A 16 1.08 5.54 8.18
N ALA A 17 2.32 5.46 8.69
CA ALA A 17 3.16 4.26 8.55
C ALA A 17 2.63 3.05 9.33
N LEU A 18 1.72 3.27 10.29
CA LEU A 18 1.17 2.28 11.21
C LEU A 18 -0.36 2.40 11.23
N GLY A 19 -1.03 1.26 11.41
CA GLY A 19 -2.49 1.17 11.51
C GLY A 19 -3.16 0.89 10.18
N ARG A 20 -3.89 1.87 9.65
CA ARG A 20 -4.79 1.69 8.51
C ARG A 20 -4.09 1.21 7.24
N ALA A 21 -2.82 1.58 7.06
CA ALA A 21 -2.01 1.14 5.92
C ALA A 21 -1.93 -0.38 5.83
N GLN A 22 -1.70 -1.06 6.96
CA GLN A 22 -1.56 -2.51 7.01
C GLN A 22 -2.90 -3.21 6.77
N GLU A 23 -3.99 -2.71 7.36
CA GLU A 23 -5.33 -3.26 7.12
C GLU A 23 -5.71 -3.21 5.63
N LEU A 24 -5.52 -2.06 5.00
CA LEU A 24 -5.80 -1.87 3.58
C LEU A 24 -4.88 -2.72 2.72
N CYS A 25 -3.61 -2.85 3.09
CA CYS A 25 -2.66 -3.68 2.37
C CYS A 25 -3.05 -5.16 2.41
N ILE A 26 -3.50 -5.69 3.56
CA ILE A 26 -4.03 -7.06 3.66
C ILE A 26 -5.23 -7.25 2.71
N LEU A 27 -6.16 -6.29 2.70
CA LEU A 27 -7.34 -6.35 1.82
C LEU A 27 -6.97 -6.30 0.33
N LEU A 28 -6.00 -5.45 -0.03
CA LEU A 28 -5.54 -5.36 -1.43
C LEU A 28 -4.74 -6.58 -1.84
N ASP A 29 -3.86 -7.13 -1.00
CA ASP A 29 -3.05 -8.32 -1.34
C ASP A 29 -3.94 -9.56 -1.57
N ASP A 30 -4.95 -9.78 -0.71
CA ASP A 30 -5.95 -10.85 -0.89
C ASP A 30 -6.80 -10.63 -2.14
N TYR A 31 -7.19 -9.38 -2.44
CA TYR A 31 -7.91 -9.07 -3.68
C TYR A 31 -7.06 -9.31 -4.92
N TRP A 32 -5.76 -8.98 -4.86
CA TRP A 32 -4.80 -9.19 -5.95
C TRP A 32 -4.64 -10.67 -6.27
N GLU A 33 -4.50 -11.51 -5.24
CA GLU A 33 -4.40 -12.97 -5.41
C GLU A 33 -5.67 -13.55 -6.03
N ARG A 34 -6.86 -13.18 -5.53
CA ARG A 34 -8.15 -13.68 -6.05
C ARG A 34 -8.43 -13.29 -7.50
N MET A 35 -8.00 -12.10 -7.88
CA MET A 35 -8.23 -11.55 -9.23
C MET A 35 -7.04 -11.78 -10.18
N ASN A 36 -5.98 -12.45 -9.71
CA ASN A 36 -4.75 -12.71 -10.45
C ASN A 36 -4.14 -11.44 -11.08
N LEU A 37 -4.03 -10.38 -10.28
CA LEU A 37 -3.50 -9.08 -10.72
C LEU A 37 -1.99 -8.99 -10.55
N ASN A 38 -1.30 -8.57 -11.61
CA ASN A 38 0.17 -8.41 -11.62
C ASN A 38 0.63 -6.96 -11.38
N VAL A 39 -0.29 -6.03 -11.07
CA VAL A 39 0.06 -4.63 -10.85
C VAL A 39 0.79 -4.49 -9.51
N PRO A 40 1.96 -3.84 -9.45
CA PRO A 40 2.73 -3.78 -8.20
C PRO A 40 2.06 -2.89 -7.16
N ILE A 41 2.11 -3.35 -5.90
CA ILE A 41 1.75 -2.56 -4.72
C ILE A 41 3.05 -2.15 -4.03
N TYR A 42 3.14 -0.90 -3.59
CA TYR A 42 4.34 -0.37 -2.97
C TYR A 42 4.06 0.28 -1.63
N PHE A 43 5.00 0.14 -0.71
CA PHE A 43 5.13 1.02 0.45
C PHE A 43 6.25 2.03 0.21
N SER A 44 6.00 3.29 0.53
CA SER A 44 7.06 4.28 0.65
C SER A 44 8.08 3.80 1.68
N ALA A 45 9.37 3.84 1.32
CA ALA A 45 10.46 3.35 2.17
C ALA A 45 10.48 4.00 3.58
N GLY A 46 11.18 3.34 4.52
CA GLY A 46 11.36 3.83 5.88
C GLY A 46 10.47 3.13 6.90
N LEU A 47 9.69 3.92 7.66
CA LEU A 47 8.95 3.46 8.84
C LEU A 47 7.93 2.35 8.55
N THR A 48 7.33 2.31 7.35
CA THR A 48 6.30 1.32 7.03
C THR A 48 6.86 -0.10 6.91
N ILE A 49 8.09 -0.25 6.41
CA ILE A 49 8.77 -1.56 6.31
C ILE A 49 9.13 -2.05 7.71
N GLN A 50 9.68 -1.16 8.55
CA GLN A 50 9.97 -1.43 9.96
C GLN A 50 8.70 -1.81 10.73
N ALA A 51 7.61 -1.06 10.54
CA ALA A 51 6.30 -1.35 11.10
C ALA A 51 5.85 -2.77 10.78
N ASN A 52 6.00 -3.21 9.52
CA ASN A 52 5.61 -4.56 9.13
C ASN A 52 6.37 -5.65 9.91
N MET A 53 7.65 -5.44 10.22
CA MET A 53 8.41 -6.37 11.07
C MET A 53 7.81 -6.47 12.49
N TYR A 54 7.43 -5.33 13.08
CA TYR A 54 6.78 -5.32 14.39
C TYR A 54 5.40 -5.97 14.38
N TYR A 55 4.60 -5.78 13.33
CA TYR A 55 3.31 -6.46 13.18
C TYR A 55 3.44 -7.99 13.16
N LYS A 56 4.48 -8.51 12.50
CA LYS A 56 4.78 -9.95 12.50
C LYS A 56 5.15 -10.46 13.89
N MET A 57 6.02 -9.73 14.60
CA MET A 57 6.46 -10.11 15.95
C MET A 57 5.33 -10.02 16.99
N LEU A 58 4.45 -9.03 16.86
CA LEU A 58 3.38 -8.73 17.82
C LEU A 58 2.02 -9.28 17.36
N ILE A 59 2.00 -10.32 16.53
CA ILE A 59 0.78 -10.96 16.02
C ILE A 59 -0.20 -11.37 17.14
N GLY A 60 0.30 -11.65 18.34
CA GLY A 60 -0.50 -11.95 19.54
C GLY A 60 -1.46 -10.84 19.97
N TRP A 61 -1.27 -9.61 19.52
CA TRP A 61 -2.13 -8.46 19.81
C TRP A 61 -3.21 -8.20 18.73
N THR A 62 -3.22 -9.00 17.67
CA THR A 62 -4.22 -8.88 16.59
C THR A 62 -5.54 -9.57 16.94
N SER A 63 -6.53 -9.47 16.07
CA SER A 63 -7.82 -10.16 16.23
C SER A 63 -7.66 -11.68 16.14
N GLN A 64 -8.60 -12.43 16.73
CA GLN A 64 -8.56 -13.89 16.69
C GLN A 64 -8.50 -14.43 15.25
N LYS A 65 -9.24 -13.80 14.32
CA LYS A 65 -9.22 -14.14 12.89
C LYS A 65 -7.81 -14.06 12.28
N ILE A 66 -7.02 -13.05 12.63
CA ILE A 66 -5.65 -12.89 12.12
C ILE A 66 -4.74 -13.96 12.73
N LYS A 67 -4.90 -14.28 14.02
CA LYS A 67 -4.15 -15.34 14.71
C LYS A 67 -4.45 -16.72 14.13
N ASP A 68 -5.72 -17.02 13.85
CA ASP A 68 -6.13 -18.29 13.27
C ASP A 68 -5.55 -18.45 11.86
N ASN A 69 -5.60 -17.39 11.06
CA ASN A 69 -4.99 -17.37 9.72
C ASN A 69 -3.47 -17.51 9.76
N TYR A 70 -2.80 -16.91 10.76
CA TYR A 70 -1.34 -16.96 10.92
C TYR A 70 -0.80 -18.39 10.96
N THR A 71 -1.56 -19.35 11.52
CA THR A 71 -1.17 -20.77 11.54
C THR A 71 -1.02 -21.39 10.14
N LYS A 72 -1.71 -20.84 9.14
CA LYS A 72 -1.64 -21.26 7.74
C LYS A 72 -0.70 -20.36 6.93
N HIS A 73 -0.84 -19.06 7.12
CA HIS A 73 -0.08 -18.02 6.44
C HIS A 73 -0.10 -16.75 7.28
N ASN A 74 1.07 -16.14 7.50
CA ASN A 74 1.17 -14.85 8.14
C ASN A 74 0.54 -13.73 7.28
N PRO A 75 -0.52 -13.04 7.74
CA PRO A 75 -1.21 -12.03 6.93
C PRO A 75 -0.37 -10.77 6.61
N PHE A 76 0.78 -10.61 7.27
CA PHE A 76 1.72 -9.51 7.04
C PHE A 76 2.88 -9.90 6.11
N ASP A 77 2.91 -11.15 5.63
CA ASP A 77 3.82 -11.60 4.55
C ASP A 77 3.18 -11.31 3.20
N PHE A 78 3.20 -10.03 2.82
CA PHE A 78 2.61 -9.57 1.56
C PHE A 78 3.39 -10.10 0.35
N LYS A 79 2.70 -10.74 -0.60
CA LYS A 79 3.33 -11.32 -1.80
C LYS A 79 3.58 -10.28 -2.89
N HIS A 80 2.69 -9.30 -3.01
CA HIS A 80 2.70 -8.34 -4.13
C HIS A 80 3.26 -6.96 -3.74
N VAL A 81 3.81 -6.84 -2.52
CA VAL A 81 4.24 -5.56 -1.95
C VAL A 81 5.75 -5.41 -2.03
N CYS A 82 6.19 -4.33 -2.65
CA CYS A 82 7.59 -3.98 -2.83
C CYS A 82 7.92 -2.64 -2.17
N SER A 83 9.22 -2.40 -1.97
CA SER A 83 9.71 -1.08 -1.55
C SER A 83 9.59 -0.09 -2.71
N PHE A 84 9.13 1.13 -2.45
CA PHE A 84 9.08 2.17 -3.48
C PHE A 84 10.41 2.95 -3.54
N GLU A 85 11.09 2.87 -4.67
CA GLU A 85 12.20 3.77 -4.97
C GLU A 85 11.71 5.10 -5.53
N ARG A 86 12.37 6.20 -5.16
CA ARG A 86 11.97 7.55 -5.61
C ARG A 86 12.01 7.72 -7.12
N SER A 87 12.85 6.95 -7.82
CA SER A 87 12.90 6.88 -9.29
C SER A 87 11.56 6.45 -9.91
N LEU A 88 10.75 5.67 -9.19
CA LEU A 88 9.47 5.12 -9.67
C LEU A 88 8.34 6.16 -9.73
N ILE A 89 8.53 7.38 -9.21
CA ILE A 89 7.54 8.46 -9.34
C ILE A 89 7.20 8.70 -10.82
N ASN A 90 8.20 8.65 -11.68
CA ASN A 90 8.08 8.90 -13.12
C ASN A 90 8.07 7.62 -13.96
N ALA A 91 8.15 6.44 -13.33
CA ALA A 91 8.14 5.18 -14.06
C ALA A 91 6.81 5.00 -14.80
N PRO A 92 6.80 4.47 -16.03
CA PRO A 92 5.58 4.20 -16.77
C PRO A 92 4.76 3.08 -16.11
N GLY A 93 3.48 3.02 -16.45
CA GLY A 93 2.58 1.93 -16.04
C GLY A 93 1.84 2.15 -14.73
N PRO A 94 0.80 1.33 -14.48
CA PRO A 94 -0.02 1.41 -13.28
C PRO A 94 0.73 0.87 -12.05
N CYS A 95 0.44 1.45 -10.90
CA CYS A 95 0.90 0.93 -9.62
C CYS A 95 -0.02 1.43 -8.50
N VAL A 96 0.06 0.79 -7.35
CA VAL A 96 -0.52 1.29 -6.10
C VAL A 96 0.61 1.67 -5.17
N LEU A 97 0.57 2.88 -4.61
CA LEU A 97 1.56 3.35 -3.65
C LEU A 97 0.88 3.81 -2.37
N PHE A 98 1.26 3.18 -1.26
CA PHE A 98 1.04 3.70 0.09
C PHE A 98 2.17 4.65 0.46
N ALA A 99 1.84 5.93 0.69
CA ALA A 99 2.84 6.97 0.99
C ALA A 99 2.53 7.70 2.29
N THR A 100 3.58 8.11 3.00
CA THR A 100 3.46 8.86 4.26
C THR A 100 3.83 10.34 4.07
N PRO A 101 3.26 11.26 4.87
CA PRO A 101 2.20 11.10 5.87
C PRO A 101 0.77 11.08 5.26
N GLY A 102 -0.22 10.60 6.02
CA GLY A 102 -1.60 10.43 5.54
C GLY A 102 -2.34 11.71 5.15
N MET A 103 -2.01 12.84 5.79
CA MET A 103 -2.71 14.11 5.57
C MET A 103 -2.22 14.90 4.36
N ILE A 104 -1.21 14.42 3.62
CA ILE A 104 -0.61 15.12 2.46
C ILE A 104 -0.13 16.54 2.83
N SER A 105 0.19 16.81 4.09
CA SER A 105 0.64 18.12 4.56
C SER A 105 2.11 18.41 4.22
N GLY A 106 2.87 17.38 3.87
CA GLY A 106 4.30 17.43 3.60
C GLY A 106 4.83 16.05 3.22
N GLY A 107 6.15 15.88 3.24
CA GLY A 107 6.79 14.58 3.05
C GLY A 107 6.55 13.94 1.67
N PHE A 108 6.71 12.62 1.62
CA PHE A 108 6.70 11.87 0.36
C PHE A 108 5.32 11.78 -0.27
N SER A 109 4.26 11.68 0.53
CA SER A 109 2.88 11.66 0.02
C SER A 109 2.53 12.95 -0.73
N LEU A 110 2.94 14.13 -0.22
CA LEU A 110 2.74 15.40 -0.90
C LEU A 110 3.58 15.51 -2.18
N GLU A 111 4.82 15.03 -2.15
CA GLU A 111 5.67 14.99 -3.34
C GLU A 111 5.01 14.17 -4.45
N VAL A 112 4.61 12.93 -4.16
CA VAL A 112 3.95 12.07 -5.15
C VAL A 112 2.61 12.65 -5.59
N PHE A 113 1.83 13.19 -4.66
CA PHE A 113 0.56 13.85 -4.98
C PHE A 113 0.76 14.96 -6.02
N LYS A 114 1.76 15.83 -5.85
CA LYS A 114 2.06 16.90 -6.82
C LYS A 114 2.39 16.38 -8.22
N HIS A 115 3.04 15.23 -8.33
CA HIS A 115 3.39 14.62 -9.62
C HIS A 115 2.21 13.88 -10.26
N TRP A 116 1.37 13.20 -9.46
CA TRP A 116 0.35 12.30 -9.98
C TRP A 116 -1.04 12.94 -10.08
N ALA A 117 -1.36 13.97 -9.28
CA ALA A 117 -2.65 14.65 -9.29
C ALA A 117 -3.04 15.31 -10.63
N PRO A 118 -2.13 15.84 -11.46
CA PRO A 118 -2.51 16.44 -12.74
C PRO A 118 -3.11 15.48 -13.78
N SER A 119 -2.97 14.17 -13.59
CA SER A 119 -3.49 13.17 -14.54
C SER A 119 -4.83 12.63 -14.08
N GLU A 120 -5.87 12.80 -14.91
CA GLU A 120 -7.23 12.28 -14.66
C GLU A 120 -7.31 10.75 -14.61
N LYS A 121 -6.29 10.05 -15.14
CA LYS A 121 -6.20 8.59 -15.06
C LYS A 121 -5.85 8.11 -13.65
N ASN A 122 -5.20 8.97 -12.85
CA ASN A 122 -4.71 8.62 -11.53
C ASN A 122 -5.81 8.76 -10.47
N LEU A 123 -5.65 8.04 -9.37
CA LEU A 123 -6.59 8.03 -8.26
C LEU A 123 -5.85 8.36 -6.96
N ILE A 124 -6.35 9.34 -6.21
CA ILE A 124 -5.92 9.62 -4.84
C ILE A 124 -7.03 9.10 -3.92
N THR A 125 -6.74 8.05 -3.15
CA THR A 125 -7.71 7.44 -2.24
C THR A 125 -7.39 7.84 -0.80
N LEU A 126 -8.22 8.64 -0.15
CA LEU A 126 -8.05 9.06 1.24
C LEU A 126 -8.79 8.09 2.18
N PRO A 127 -8.09 7.22 2.93
CA PRO A 127 -8.75 6.17 3.71
C PRO A 127 -9.12 6.56 5.16
N GLY A 128 -8.84 7.81 5.54
CA GLY A 128 -9.01 8.32 6.91
C GLY A 128 -7.69 8.63 7.59
#